data_AF-A0A1Y6CQW4-F1
#
_entry.id   AF-A0A1Y6CQW4-F1
#
_cell.length_a   1.000
_cell.length_b   1.000
_cell.length_c   1.000
_cell.angle_alpha   90.00
_cell.angle_beta   90.00
_cell.angle_gamma   90.00
#
_symmetry.space_group_name_H-M   'P 1'
#
loop_
_entity.id
_entity.type
_entity.pdbx_description
1 polymer ?
#
loop_
_entity_poly.entity_id
_entity_poly.type
_entity_poly.pdbx_seq_one_letter_code
_entity_poly.pdbx_strand_id
1 'polypeptide(L)'
;MDITSQIREGVRLLTGIEEGTLPSSECYNIINQLDEVLVSLTIRYLRKKYPPTRQEATGVVSRLVDLSGTYPQVVQMVKDGEADPISEWFTDTYAFREFYDSPESFIETIVNKLEG
;
A
#
# COMPACT_ATOMS: atom_id res chain seq x y z
N MET A 1 13.88 -8.56 -3.77
CA MET A 1 13.47 -7.94 -5.04
C MET A 1 14.40 -6.75 -5.28
N ASP A 2 14.73 -6.35 -6.51
CA ASP A 2 15.52 -5.12 -6.73
C ASP A 2 14.64 -3.87 -6.59
N ILE A 3 15.29 -2.70 -6.44
CA ILE A 3 14.62 -1.40 -6.23
C ILE A 3 13.58 -1.09 -7.31
N THR A 4 13.95 -1.28 -8.58
CA THR A 4 13.08 -1.00 -9.73
C THR A 4 11.85 -1.91 -9.74
N SER A 5 12.03 -3.18 -9.37
CA SER A 5 10.93 -4.14 -9.28
C SER A 5 10.03 -3.83 -8.08
N GLN A 6 10.58 -3.41 -6.93
CA GLN A 6 9.78 -2.97 -5.78
C GLN A 6 8.89 -1.78 -6.13
N ILE A 7 9.45 -0.78 -6.81
CA ILE A 7 8.69 0.39 -7.27
C ILE A 7 7.58 -0.04 -8.24
N ARG A 8 7.94 -0.83 -9.27
CA ARG A 8 6.97 -1.28 -10.29
C ARG A 8 5.81 -2.05 -9.66
N GLU A 9 6.11 -3.05 -8.82
CA GLU A 9 5.07 -3.87 -8.21
C GLU A 9 4.27 -3.10 -7.14
N GLY A 10 4.90 -2.18 -6.40
CA GLY A 10 4.22 -1.30 -5.44
C GLY A 10 3.22 -0.37 -6.12
N VAL A 11 3.63 0.29 -7.22
CA VAL A 11 2.74 1.13 -8.04
C VAL A 11 1.60 0.29 -8.62
N ARG A 12 1.92 -0.87 -9.17
CA ARG A 12 0.94 -1.79 -9.74
C ARG A 12 -0.09 -2.25 -8.72
N LEU A 13 0.33 -2.57 -7.49
CA LEU A 13 -0.57 -2.92 -6.39
C LEU A 13 -1.50 -1.75 -6.04
N LEU A 14 -0.93 -0.55 -5.83
CA LEU A 14 -1.68 0.64 -5.43
C LEU A 14 -2.75 0.96 -6.48
N THR A 15 -2.35 1.12 -7.75
CA THR A 15 -3.26 1.43 -8.86
C THR A 15 -4.26 0.29 -9.08
N GLY A 16 -3.83 -0.96 -8.97
CA GLY A 16 -4.70 -2.13 -9.11
C GLY A 16 -5.84 -2.18 -8.09
N ILE A 17 -5.55 -1.82 -6.84
CA ILE A 17 -6.58 -1.71 -5.79
C ILE A 17 -7.42 -0.44 -5.99
N GLU A 18 -6.82 0.68 -6.39
CA GLU A 18 -7.52 1.95 -6.61
C GLU A 18 -8.55 1.83 -7.74
N GLU A 19 -8.15 1.29 -8.88
CA GLU A 19 -8.97 1.17 -10.09
C GLU A 19 -9.79 -0.12 -10.14
N GLY A 20 -9.43 -1.13 -9.35
CA GLY A 20 -10.06 -2.44 -9.36
C GLY A 20 -9.69 -3.29 -10.59
N THR A 21 -8.50 -3.06 -11.13
CA THR A 21 -7.98 -3.78 -12.31
C THR A 21 -7.25 -5.08 -11.96
N LEU A 22 -6.95 -5.30 -10.68
CA LEU A 22 -6.33 -6.54 -10.19
C LEU A 22 -7.30 -7.37 -9.31
N PRO A 23 -7.37 -8.69 -9.52
CA PRO A 23 -8.07 -9.59 -8.61
C PRO A 23 -7.30 -9.75 -7.29
N SER A 24 -8.02 -10.08 -6.22
CA SER A 24 -7.45 -10.19 -4.86
C SER A 24 -6.31 -11.20 -4.75
N SER A 25 -6.36 -12.29 -5.51
CA SER A 25 -5.27 -13.28 -5.58
C SER A 25 -3.99 -12.72 -6.18
N GLU A 26 -4.11 -11.85 -7.18
CA GLU A 26 -2.95 -11.20 -7.80
C GLU A 26 -2.38 -10.11 -6.90
N CYS A 27 -3.24 -9.31 -6.27
CA CYS A 27 -2.82 -8.38 -5.21
C CYS A 27 -2.05 -9.11 -4.09
N TYR A 28 -2.54 -10.27 -3.65
CA TYR A 28 -1.87 -11.07 -2.63
C TYR A 28 -0.49 -11.59 -3.09
N ASN A 29 -0.38 -12.05 -4.33
CA ASN A 29 0.90 -12.50 -4.89
C ASN A 29 1.92 -11.37 -4.94
N ILE A 30 1.49 -10.15 -5.27
CA ILE A 30 2.35 -8.96 -5.25
C ILE A 30 2.78 -8.65 -3.80
N ILE A 31 1.81 -8.59 -2.88
CA ILE A 31 2.07 -8.28 -1.47
C ILE A 31 3.12 -9.22 -0.85
N ASN A 32 3.06 -10.52 -1.13
CA ASN A 32 4.03 -11.50 -0.60
C ASN A 32 5.46 -11.31 -1.11
N GLN A 33 5.67 -10.44 -2.09
CA GLN A 33 6.99 -10.15 -2.64
C GLN A 33 7.51 -8.76 -2.26
N LEU A 34 6.64 -7.91 -1.69
CA LEU A 34 6.97 -6.56 -1.24
C LEU A 34 7.42 -6.55 0.22
N ASP A 35 8.16 -5.51 0.57
CA ASP A 35 8.49 -5.21 1.95
C ASP A 35 7.23 -4.88 2.78
N GLU A 36 7.19 -5.34 4.03
CA GLU A 36 6.05 -5.16 4.94
C GLU A 36 5.74 -3.67 5.22
N VAL A 37 6.77 -2.81 5.28
CA VAL A 37 6.62 -1.36 5.42
C VAL A 37 5.89 -0.78 4.21
N LEU A 38 6.29 -1.18 3.00
CA LEU A 38 5.66 -0.71 1.78
C LEU A 38 4.20 -1.16 1.69
N VAL A 39 3.90 -2.39 2.07
CA VAL A 39 2.53 -2.92 2.14
C VAL A 39 1.70 -2.14 3.15
N SER A 40 2.23 -1.94 4.36
CA SER A 40 1.54 -1.21 5.44
C SER A 40 1.21 0.22 5.05
N LEU A 41 2.20 0.97 4.56
CA LEU A 41 2.02 2.35 4.14
C LEU A 41 1.10 2.45 2.92
N THR A 42 1.15 1.53 1.96
CA THR A 42 0.24 1.52 0.79
C THR A 42 -1.22 1.32 1.22
N ILE A 43 -1.48 0.38 2.12
CA ILE A 43 -2.85 0.15 2.63
C ILE A 43 -3.34 1.36 3.44
N ARG A 44 -2.46 1.99 4.23
CA ARG A 44 -2.78 3.25 4.94
C ARG A 44 -3.08 4.40 3.99
N TYR A 45 -2.27 4.58 2.95
CA TYR A 45 -2.47 5.57 1.90
C TYR A 45 -3.87 5.44 1.30
N LEU A 46 -4.25 4.23 0.87
CA LEU A 46 -5.57 3.98 0.27
C LEU A 46 -6.71 4.27 1.26
N ARG A 47 -6.60 3.87 2.52
CA ARG A 47 -7.61 4.16 3.55
C ARG A 47 -7.74 5.65 3.86
N LYS A 48 -6.65 6.41 3.77
CA LYS A 48 -6.64 7.88 3.98
C LYS A 48 -7.19 8.63 2.78
N LYS A 49 -6.85 8.20 1.55
CA LYS A 49 -7.35 8.79 0.29
C LYS A 49 -8.83 8.48 0.07
N TYR A 50 -9.25 7.26 0.42
CA TYR A 50 -10.61 6.75 0.26
C TYR A 50 -11.23 6.41 1.62
N PRO A 51 -11.62 7.42 2.42
CA PRO A 51 -12.27 7.17 3.70
C PRO A 51 -13.65 6.52 3.47
N PRO A 52 -14.05 5.53 4.28
CA PRO A 52 -15.28 4.76 4.09
C PRO A 52 -16.57 5.58 4.21
N THR A 53 -16.49 6.81 4.72
CA THR A 53 -17.61 7.75 4.81
C THR A 53 -17.98 8.39 3.48
N ARG A 54 -17.19 8.18 2.42
CA ARG A 54 -17.40 8.77 1.10
C ARG A 54 -17.81 7.71 0.08
N GLN A 55 -18.75 8.05 -0.80
CA GLN A 55 -19.32 7.10 -1.75
C GLN A 55 -18.27 6.60 -2.75
N GLU A 56 -17.36 7.47 -3.18
CA GLU A 56 -16.25 7.13 -4.08
C GLU A 56 -15.28 6.08 -3.49
N ALA A 57 -15.25 5.92 -2.17
CA ALA A 57 -14.39 4.96 -1.49
C ALA A 57 -14.91 3.51 -1.53
N THR A 58 -16.20 3.30 -1.86
CA THR A 58 -16.88 2.00 -1.72
C THR A 58 -16.13 0.87 -2.43
N GLY A 59 -15.66 1.10 -3.67
CA GLY A 59 -14.94 0.09 -4.45
C GLY A 59 -13.60 -0.27 -3.82
N VAL A 60 -12.80 0.74 -3.47
CA VAL A 60 -11.48 0.55 -2.84
C VAL A 60 -11.61 -0.16 -1.50
N VAL A 61 -12.53 0.31 -0.65
CA VAL A 61 -12.77 -0.28 0.67
C VAL A 61 -13.23 -1.74 0.54
N SER A 62 -14.14 -2.04 -0.39
CA SER A 62 -14.60 -3.42 -0.61
C SER A 62 -13.46 -4.34 -1.01
N ARG A 63 -12.55 -3.89 -1.88
CA ARG A 63 -11.38 -4.69 -2.31
C ARG A 63 -10.37 -4.89 -1.18
N LEU A 64 -10.12 -3.87 -0.37
CA LEU A 64 -9.27 -4.00 0.82
C LEU A 64 -9.86 -4.97 1.85
N VAL A 65 -11.18 -4.94 2.05
CA VAL A 65 -11.88 -5.87 2.94
C VAL A 65 -11.82 -7.30 2.39
N ASP A 66 -12.08 -7.49 1.10
CA ASP A 66 -12.01 -8.80 0.45
C ASP A 66 -10.60 -9.40 0.54
N LEU A 67 -9.58 -8.59 0.22
CA LEU A 67 -8.18 -8.99 0.28
C LEU A 67 -7.76 -9.40 1.71
N SER A 68 -8.07 -8.55 2.71
CA SER A 68 -7.68 -8.82 4.10
C SER A 68 -8.50 -9.92 4.77
N GLY A 69 -9.75 -10.14 4.34
CA GLY A 69 -10.60 -11.23 4.80
C GLY A 69 -10.21 -12.59 4.19
N THR A 70 -9.81 -12.59 2.91
CA THR A 70 -9.39 -13.80 2.20
C THR A 70 -7.99 -14.24 2.60
N TYR A 71 -7.08 -13.29 2.84
CA TYR A 71 -5.68 -13.55 3.14
C TYR A 71 -5.27 -12.91 4.49
N PRO A 72 -5.49 -13.59 5.62
CA PRO A 72 -5.15 -13.06 6.95
C PRO A 72 -3.67 -12.67 7.12
N GLN A 73 -2.78 -13.26 6.33
CA GLN A 73 -1.35 -12.92 6.28
C GLN A 73 -1.13 -11.46 5.90
N VAL A 74 -1.98 -10.88 5.04
CA VAL A 74 -1.91 -9.45 4.68
C VAL A 74 -2.11 -8.58 5.92
N VAL A 75 -3.03 -8.96 6.82
CA VAL A 75 -3.26 -8.23 8.07
C VAL A 75 -2.03 -8.32 8.98
N GLN A 76 -1.33 -9.45 8.99
CA GLN A 76 -0.12 -9.63 9.77
C GLN A 76 1.02 -8.75 9.20
N MET A 77 1.29 -8.81 7.90
CA MET A 77 2.30 -7.97 7.24
C MET A 77 2.06 -6.47 7.45
N VAL A 78 0.79 -6.02 7.43
CA VAL A 78 0.47 -4.62 7.72
C VAL A 78 0.87 -4.22 9.15
N LYS A 79 0.64 -5.10 10.13
CA LYS A 79 1.01 -4.85 11.53
C LYS A 79 2.52 -4.85 11.73
N ASP A 80 3.21 -5.79 11.09
CA ASP A 80 4.65 -5.91 11.20
C ASP A 80 5.34 -4.69 10.56
N GLY A 81 4.91 -4.29 9.36
CA GLY A 81 5.36 -3.06 8.72
C GLY A 81 4.99 -1.79 9.48
N GLU A 82 3.85 -1.76 10.19
CA GLU A 82 3.47 -0.63 11.06
C GLU A 82 4.41 -0.46 12.26
N ALA A 83 4.96 -1.55 12.79
CA ALA A 83 5.88 -1.53 13.92
C ALA A 83 7.31 -1.12 13.51
N ASP A 84 7.61 -1.05 12.21
CA ASP A 84 8.93 -0.67 11.71
C ASP A 84 9.22 0.83 11.88
N PRO A 85 10.41 1.23 12.31
CA PRO A 85 10.80 2.65 12.43
C PRO A 85 10.70 3.46 11.14
N ILE A 86 10.76 2.84 9.96
CA ILE A 86 10.59 3.52 8.67
C ILE A 86 9.14 3.97 8.50
N SER A 87 8.16 3.20 8.99
CA SER A 87 6.76 3.64 8.99
C SER A 87 6.58 4.90 9.83
N GLU A 88 7.19 4.95 11.03
CA GLU A 88 7.17 6.13 11.91
C GLU A 88 7.85 7.32 11.22
N TRP A 89 9.06 7.13 10.70
CA TRP A 89 9.80 8.14 9.93
C TRP A 89 8.94 8.73 8.80
N PHE A 90 8.26 7.89 8.03
CA PHE A 90 7.42 8.36 6.93
C PHE A 90 6.30 9.25 7.45
N THR A 91 5.60 8.81 8.51
CA THR A 91 4.46 9.57 9.07
C THR A 91 4.86 10.84 9.80
N ASP A 92 6.10 10.93 10.30
CA ASP A 92 6.65 12.14 10.91
C ASP A 92 7.15 13.14 9.86
N THR A 93 7.61 12.64 8.71
CA THR A 93 8.22 13.47 7.66
C THR A 93 7.20 13.95 6.62
N TYR A 94 6.21 13.11 6.29
CA TYR A 94 5.29 13.35 5.18
C TYR A 94 3.84 13.13 5.58
N ALA A 95 2.94 13.91 4.96
CA ALA A 95 1.52 13.60 4.97
C ALA A 95 1.13 12.83 3.69
N PHE A 96 0.36 11.75 3.83
CA PHE A 96 -0.15 10.96 2.69
C PHE A 96 -0.78 11.80 1.57
N ARG A 97 -1.49 12.88 1.94
CA ARG A 97 -2.17 13.79 1.01
C ARG A 97 -1.23 14.49 0.02
N GLU A 98 0.06 14.61 0.35
CA GLU A 98 1.08 15.19 -0.52
C GLU A 98 1.29 14.37 -1.79
N PHE A 99 0.90 13.09 -1.76
CA PHE A 99 1.10 12.14 -2.86
C PHE A 99 -0.22 11.70 -3.52
N TYR A 100 -1.34 12.37 -3.26
CA TYR A 100 -2.62 11.97 -3.87
C TYR A 100 -2.64 12.12 -5.39
N ASP A 101 -1.91 13.11 -5.91
CA ASP A 101 -1.76 13.36 -7.34
C ASP A 101 -0.54 12.66 -7.96
N SER A 102 0.34 12.08 -7.14
CA SER A 102 1.54 11.34 -7.58
C SER A 102 1.77 10.09 -6.73
N PRO A 103 0.98 9.02 -6.92
CA PRO A 103 1.13 7.77 -6.16
C PRO A 103 2.47 7.06 -6.45
N GLU A 104 3.07 7.26 -7.62
CA GLU A 104 4.40 6.73 -7.93
C GLU A 104 5.47 7.33 -7.00
N SER A 105 5.48 8.66 -6.83
CA SER A 105 6.43 9.33 -5.93
C SER A 105 6.28 8.88 -4.47
N PHE A 106 5.07 8.46 -4.05
CA PHE A 106 4.85 7.86 -2.74
C PHE A 106 5.59 6.53 -2.60
N ILE A 107 5.42 5.63 -3.56
CA ILE A 107 6.09 4.33 -3.58
C ILE A 107 7.61 4.51 -3.65
N GLU A 108 8.10 5.36 -4.55
CA GLU A 108 9.53 5.66 -4.71
C GLU A 108 10.14 6.18 -3.41
N THR A 109 9.47 7.10 -2.71
CA THR A 109 9.96 7.66 -1.44
C THR A 109 10.20 6.58 -0.39
N ILE A 110 9.27 5.63 -0.28
CA ILE A 110 9.36 4.53 0.69
C ILE A 110 10.44 3.54 0.27
N VAL A 111 10.44 3.11 -1.00
CA VAL A 111 11.41 2.11 -1.48
C VAL A 111 12.83 2.67 -1.41
N ASN A 112 13.07 3.92 -1.80
CA ASN A 112 14.38 4.55 -1.67
C ASN A 112 14.86 4.55 -0.22
N LYS A 113 13.95 4.79 0.75
CA LYS A 113 14.30 4.76 2.17
C LYS A 113 14.65 3.35 2.66
N LEU A 114 13.97 2.32 2.15
CA LEU A 114 14.22 0.92 2.51
C LEU A 114 15.58 0.42 2.01
N GLU A 115 16.00 0.87 0.82
CA GLU A 115 17.22 0.38 0.16
C GLU A 115 18.50 1.18 0.52
N GLY A 116 18.37 2.43 1.01
CA GLY A 116 19.48 3.23 1.55
C GLY A 116 19.72 4.56 0.85
#